data_AF-A0A965ZBC1-F1
#
_entry.id   AF-A0A965ZBC1-F1
#
_cell.length_a   1.000
_cell.length_b   1.000
_cell.length_c   1.000
_cell.angle_alpha   90.00
_cell.angle_beta   90.00
_cell.angle_gamma   90.00
#
_symmetry.space_group_name_H-M   'P 1'
#
loop_
_entity.id
_entity.type
_entity.pdbx_description
1 polymer ?
#
loop_
_entity_poly.entity_id
_entity_poly.type
_entity_poly.pdbx_seq_one_letter_code
_entity_poly.pdbx_strand_id
1 'polypeptide(L)'
;MNDKSKQRRTCLQCGVNIDHKRPQAKFCSKDCSQEHYNEVNRDRYKQVKQQKIIPPTKVNTEAPPPPVDVLEDLISVSEVKKILNVQKQTLYKWRKEGLITLYAITPRKQYARRSEIVKLLKEVQ
;
A
#
# COMPACT_ATOMS: atom_id res chain seq x y z
N MET A 1 32.61 -41.16 4.19
CA MET A 1 33.24 -39.82 4.26
C MET A 1 32.52 -38.93 3.26
N ASN A 2 31.59 -38.07 3.70
CA ASN A 2 30.94 -37.12 2.79
C ASN A 2 31.88 -35.93 2.59
N ASP A 3 32.68 -36.00 1.53
CA ASP A 3 33.43 -34.86 1.02
C ASP A 3 32.41 -33.83 0.55
N LYS A 4 32.12 -32.84 1.41
CA LYS A 4 31.29 -31.69 1.08
C LYS A 4 32.07 -30.85 0.08
N SER A 5 32.08 -31.31 -1.17
CA SER A 5 32.55 -30.59 -2.33
C SER A 5 32.08 -29.16 -2.21
N LYS A 6 33.06 -28.27 -2.02
CA LYS A 6 32.86 -26.85 -1.75
C LYS A 6 32.13 -26.28 -2.96
N GLN A 7 30.80 -26.20 -2.88
CA GLN A 7 29.98 -25.63 -3.95
C GLN A 7 30.55 -24.25 -4.25
N ARG A 8 31.01 -24.06 -5.49
CA ARG A 8 31.56 -22.77 -5.93
C ARG A 8 30.46 -21.74 -5.75
N ARG A 9 30.66 -20.80 -4.82
CA ARG A 9 29.70 -19.73 -4.57
C ARG A 9 30.11 -18.52 -5.39
N THR A 10 29.14 -17.89 -6.04
CA THR A 10 29.34 -16.69 -6.86
C THR A 10 28.63 -15.49 -6.23
N CYS A 11 29.18 -14.30 -6.46
CA CYS A 11 28.59 -13.04 -6.05
C CYS A 11 27.27 -12.82 -6.80
N LEU A 12 26.19 -12.47 -6.08
CA LEU A 12 24.89 -12.20 -6.70
C LEU A 12 24.88 -10.94 -7.59
N GLN A 13 25.84 -10.03 -7.43
CA GLN A 13 25.93 -8.81 -8.23
C GLN A 13 26.83 -8.96 -9.45
N CYS A 14 28.06 -9.46 -9.27
CA CYS A 14 29.09 -9.46 -10.32
C CYS A 14 29.51 -10.86 -10.80
N GLY A 15 28.93 -11.93 -10.24
CA GLY A 15 29.22 -13.32 -10.65
C GLY A 15 30.59 -13.86 -10.23
N VAL A 16 31.47 -13.06 -9.62
CA VAL A 16 32.81 -13.49 -9.19
C VAL A 16 32.73 -14.54 -8.09
N ASN A 17 33.67 -15.49 -8.08
CA ASN A 17 33.76 -16.52 -7.06
C ASN A 17 34.08 -15.94 -5.67
N ILE A 18 33.32 -16.36 -4.65
CA ILE A 18 33.42 -15.90 -3.26
C ILE A 18 33.79 -17.02 -2.28
N ASP A 19 34.45 -18.08 -2.75
CA ASP A 19 34.84 -19.24 -1.93
C ASP A 19 35.84 -18.90 -0.82
N HIS A 20 36.49 -17.74 -0.92
CA HIS A 20 37.38 -17.15 0.08
C HIS A 20 36.63 -16.38 1.20
N LYS A 21 35.32 -16.18 1.08
CA LYS A 21 34.47 -15.52 2.10
C LYS A 21 33.71 -16.53 2.95
N ARG A 22 33.20 -16.05 4.08
CA ARG A 22 32.32 -16.77 5.00
C ARG A 22 31.17 -17.51 4.26
N PRO A 23 30.76 -18.71 4.70
CA PRO A 23 29.78 -19.57 4.00
C PRO A 23 28.43 -18.92 3.63
N GLN A 24 28.00 -17.93 4.40
CA GLN A 24 26.77 -17.17 4.22
C GLN A 24 26.93 -15.88 3.41
N ALA A 25 28.16 -15.52 3.01
CA ALA A 25 28.40 -14.35 2.18
C ALA A 25 27.70 -14.51 0.82
N LYS A 26 26.97 -13.48 0.41
CA LYS A 26 26.26 -13.40 -0.87
C LYS A 26 27.00 -12.54 -1.91
N PHE A 27 27.94 -11.71 -1.45
CA PHE A 27 28.64 -10.72 -2.27
C PHE A 27 30.15 -10.76 -2.02
N CYS A 28 30.94 -10.41 -3.03
CA CYS A 28 32.40 -10.39 -2.93
C CYS A 28 32.92 -9.17 -2.13
N SER A 29 32.19 -8.05 -2.17
CA SER A 29 32.56 -6.78 -1.53
C SER A 29 31.34 -6.06 -0.94
N LYS A 30 31.61 -5.02 -0.14
CA LYS A 30 30.57 -4.11 0.35
C LYS A 30 29.90 -3.36 -0.81
N ASP A 31 30.68 -2.99 -1.82
CA ASP A 31 30.19 -2.25 -2.99
C ASP A 31 29.18 -3.07 -3.79
N CYS A 32 29.49 -4.35 -4.07
CA CYS A 32 28.54 -5.25 -4.74
C CYS A 32 27.25 -5.47 -3.94
N SER A 33 27.34 -5.49 -2.60
CA SER A 33 26.14 -5.57 -1.76
C SER A 33 25.29 -4.30 -1.85
N GLN A 34 25.93 -3.12 -1.95
CA GLN A 34 25.25 -1.84 -2.05
C GLN A 34 24.60 -1.66 -3.42
N GLU A 35 25.31 -2.02 -4.49
CA GLU A 35 24.80 -1.98 -5.87
C GLU A 35 23.58 -2.88 -6.02
N HIS A 36 23.65 -4.12 -5.55
CA HIS A 36 22.52 -5.04 -5.58
C HIS A 36 21.30 -4.47 -4.84
N TYR A 37 21.50 -3.86 -3.67
CA TYR A 37 20.40 -3.21 -2.94
C TYR A 37 19.78 -2.05 -3.72
N ASN A 38 20.61 -1.22 -4.34
CA ASN A 38 20.17 -0.08 -5.14
C ASN A 38 19.41 -0.53 -6.40
N GLU A 39 19.88 -1.59 -7.06
CA GLU A 39 19.26 -2.17 -8.26
C GLU A 39 17.89 -2.76 -7.96
N VAL A 40 17.79 -3.61 -6.92
CA VAL A 40 16.51 -4.15 -6.44
C VAL A 40 15.51 -3.04 -6.11
N ASN A 41 15.96 -1.95 -5.48
CA ASN A 41 15.09 -0.81 -5.18
C ASN A 41 14.64 -0.05 -6.43
N ARG A 42 15.52 0.12 -7.43
CA ARG A 42 15.17 0.73 -8.72
C ARG A 42 14.14 -0.11 -9.46
N ASP A 43 14.33 -1.43 -9.50
CA ASP A 43 13.40 -2.33 -10.18
C ASP A 43 12.05 -2.39 -9.48
N ARG A 44 12.04 -2.44 -8.14
CA ARG A 44 10.81 -2.31 -7.36
C ARG A 44 10.08 -0.99 -7.65
N TYR A 45 10.82 0.12 -7.74
CA TYR A 45 10.23 1.42 -8.11
C TYR A 45 9.65 1.42 -9.53
N LYS A 46 10.37 0.84 -10.52
CA LYS A 46 9.88 0.69 -11.90
C LYS A 46 8.60 -0.16 -11.95
N GLN A 47 8.55 -1.29 -11.24
CA GLN A 47 7.39 -2.17 -11.19
C GLN A 47 6.15 -1.45 -10.61
N VAL A 48 6.31 -0.72 -9.49
CA VAL A 48 5.21 0.07 -8.90
C VAL A 48 4.74 1.17 -9.84
N LYS A 49 5.64 1.79 -10.61
CA LYS A 49 5.29 2.81 -11.60
C LYS A 49 4.55 2.22 -12.80
N GLN A 50 4.98 1.05 -13.29
CA GLN A 50 4.33 0.35 -14.41
C GLN A 50 2.95 -0.20 -14.02
N GLN A 51 2.76 -0.67 -12.79
CA GLN A 51 1.44 -1.10 -12.28
C GLN A 51 0.44 0.06 -12.11
N LYS A 52 0.89 1.32 -12.10
CA LYS A 52 0.01 2.51 -12.17
C LYS A 52 -0.39 2.89 -13.61
N ILE A 53 0.09 2.16 -14.62
CA ILE A 53 -0.30 2.28 -16.03
C ILE A 53 -1.16 1.06 -16.38
N ILE A 54 -2.18 0.76 -15.56
CA ILE A 54 -3.35 0.06 -16.07
C ILE A 54 -4.31 1.18 -16.48
N PRO A 55 -4.41 1.54 -17.78
CA PRO A 55 -5.57 2.30 -18.22
C PRO A 55 -6.81 1.49 -17.83
N PRO A 56 -7.90 2.10 -17.35
CA PRO A 56 -9.13 1.36 -17.05
C PRO A 56 -9.56 0.66 -18.33
N THR A 57 -9.31 -0.65 -18.40
CA THR A 57 -9.81 -1.51 -19.46
C THR A 57 -11.32 -1.40 -19.38
N LYS A 58 -11.92 -0.74 -20.37
CA LYS A 58 -13.37 -0.78 -20.58
C LYS A 58 -13.70 -2.22 -20.96
N VAL A 59 -13.91 -3.06 -19.96
CA VAL A 59 -14.50 -4.38 -20.17
C VAL A 59 -16.00 -4.13 -20.29
N ASN A 60 -16.48 -4.13 -21.53
CA ASN A 60 -17.89 -4.33 -21.83
C ASN A 60 -18.24 -5.75 -21.38
N THR A 61 -18.67 -5.87 -20.13
CA THR A 61 -19.54 -6.96 -19.71
C THR A 61 -20.87 -6.30 -19.39
N GLU A 62 -21.88 -6.56 -20.21
CA GLU A 62 -23.29 -6.26 -19.92
C GLU A 62 -23.73 -7.10 -18.71
N ALA A 63 -23.27 -6.71 -17.53
CA ALA A 63 -23.96 -6.97 -16.28
C ALA A 63 -24.88 -5.78 -16.04
N PRO A 64 -26.11 -5.98 -15.52
CA PRO A 64 -26.96 -4.85 -15.14
C PRO A 64 -26.13 -3.92 -14.24
N PRO A 65 -26.17 -2.59 -14.48
CA PRO A 65 -25.31 -1.67 -13.75
C PRO A 65 -25.50 -1.92 -12.25
N PRO A 66 -24.40 -2.07 -11.47
CA PRO A 66 -24.54 -2.09 -10.02
C PRO A 66 -25.35 -0.85 -9.63
N PRO A 67 -26.31 -0.95 -8.69
CA PRO A 67 -27.14 0.18 -8.29
C PRO A 67 -26.24 1.38 -8.03
N VAL A 68 -26.43 2.44 -8.83
CA VAL A 68 -25.47 3.54 -8.99
C VAL A 68 -25.32 4.37 -7.70
N ASP A 69 -26.16 4.11 -6.70
CA ASP A 69 -26.26 4.84 -5.43
C ASP A 69 -25.10 4.62 -4.44
N VAL A 70 -24.29 3.56 -4.57
CA VAL A 70 -23.30 3.24 -3.50
C VAL A 70 -22.05 4.12 -3.53
N LEU A 71 -21.69 4.65 -4.70
CA LEU A 71 -20.52 5.52 -4.88
C LEU A 71 -20.81 6.97 -4.48
N GLU A 72 -22.06 7.42 -4.61
CA GLU A 72 -22.48 8.79 -4.28
C GLU A 72 -22.64 9.02 -2.77
N ASP A 73 -22.80 7.96 -1.97
CA ASP A 73 -22.94 8.07 -0.51
C ASP A 73 -21.60 8.18 0.23
N LEU A 74 -20.46 7.98 -0.44
CA LEU A 74 -19.13 8.06 0.19
C LEU A 74 -18.56 9.48 0.14
N ILE A 75 -18.50 10.13 1.30
CA ILE A 75 -17.93 11.48 1.45
C ILE A 75 -16.54 11.42 2.09
N SER A 76 -15.67 12.33 1.67
CA SER A 76 -14.32 12.45 2.21
C SER A 76 -14.32 13.01 3.64
N VAL A 77 -13.27 12.72 4.43
CA VAL A 77 -13.10 13.35 5.76
C VAL A 77 -13.17 14.88 5.70
N SER A 78 -12.72 15.49 4.60
CA SER A 78 -12.79 16.94 4.40
C SER A 78 -14.23 17.46 4.32
N GLU A 79 -15.14 16.70 3.72
CA GLU A 79 -16.57 17.04 3.65
C GLU A 79 -17.27 16.75 4.96
N VAL A 80 -16.96 15.63 5.62
CA VAL A 80 -17.48 15.29 6.96
C VAL A 80 -17.20 16.42 7.95
N LYS A 81 -15.99 16.98 7.93
CA LYS A 81 -15.63 18.15 8.77
C LYS A 81 -16.54 19.35 8.53
N LYS A 82 -16.93 19.61 7.28
CA LYS A 82 -17.81 20.73 6.93
C LYS A 82 -19.23 20.48 7.40
N ILE A 83 -19.72 19.25 7.24
CA ILE A 83 -21.08 18.86 7.64
C ILE A 83 -21.24 18.92 9.16
N LEU A 84 -20.29 18.36 9.90
CA LEU A 84 -20.33 18.31 11.36
C LEU A 84 -19.77 19.59 12.01
N ASN A 85 -19.21 20.51 11.23
CA ASN A 85 -18.51 21.71 11.70
C ASN A 85 -17.47 21.43 12.82
N VAL A 86 -16.67 20.37 12.65
CA VAL A 86 -15.65 19.96 13.62
C VAL A 86 -14.25 19.96 13.04
N GLN A 87 -13.26 20.02 13.93
CA GLN A 87 -11.87 19.85 13.56
C GLN A 87 -11.54 18.40 13.19
N LYS A 88 -10.47 18.25 12.40
CA LYS A 88 -10.00 16.94 11.92
C LYS A 88 -9.62 16.00 13.07
N GLN A 89 -9.05 16.56 14.14
CA GLN A 89 -8.62 15.80 15.31
C GLN A 89 -9.82 15.19 16.05
N THR A 90 -10.93 15.93 16.15
CA THR A 90 -12.18 15.46 16.76
C THR A 90 -12.72 14.23 16.04
N LEU A 91 -12.75 14.23 14.69
CA LEU A 91 -13.17 13.05 13.91
C LEU A 91 -12.29 11.82 14.18
N TYR A 92 -10.97 12.00 14.31
CA TYR A 92 -10.08 10.89 14.62
C TYR A 92 -10.24 10.37 16.05
N LYS A 93 -10.51 11.26 17.01
CA LYS A 93 -10.82 10.88 18.38
C LYS A 93 -12.11 10.06 18.43
N TRP A 94 -13.17 10.55 17.81
CA TRP A 94 -14.46 9.85 17.71
C TRP A 94 -14.35 8.52 16.99
N ARG A 95 -13.52 8.42 15.95
CA ARG A 95 -13.24 7.14 15.29
C ARG A 95 -12.59 6.15 16.25
N LYS A 96 -11.63 6.61 17.07
CA LYS A 96 -10.95 5.78 18.08
C LYS A 96 -11.92 5.33 19.18
N GLU A 97 -12.88 6.18 19.52
CA GLU A 97 -13.95 5.91 20.50
C GLU A 97 -15.11 5.08 19.91
N GLY A 98 -15.12 4.83 18.59
CA GLY A 98 -16.18 4.06 17.92
C GLY A 98 -17.46 4.84 17.62
N LEU A 99 -17.46 6.16 17.80
CA LEU A 99 -18.62 7.04 17.57
C LEU A 99 -18.88 7.33 16.08
N ILE A 100 -17.87 7.16 15.23
CA ILE A 100 -17.97 7.41 13.79
C ILE A 100 -17.20 6.37 12.99
N THR A 101 -17.82 5.85 11.94
CA THR A 101 -17.20 4.89 11.04
C THR A 101 -16.45 5.61 9.93
N LEU A 102 -15.13 5.40 9.86
CA LEU A 102 -14.29 5.89 8.76
C LEU A 102 -13.64 4.73 8.01
N TYR A 103 -14.00 4.59 6.75
CA TYR A 103 -13.47 3.60 5.82
C TYR A 103 -12.16 4.11 5.19
N ALA A 104 -11.08 3.36 5.34
CA ALA A 104 -9.78 3.73 4.80
C ALA A 104 -9.50 2.96 3.50
N ILE A 105 -9.31 3.69 2.39
CA ILE A 105 -8.77 3.11 1.15
C ILE A 105 -7.24 3.06 1.24
N THR A 106 -6.65 4.09 1.84
CA THR A 106 -5.22 4.15 2.21
C THR A 106 -5.10 4.83 3.57
N PRO A 107 -3.95 4.72 4.28
CA PRO A 107 -3.76 5.41 5.56
C PRO A 107 -4.03 6.92 5.50
N ARG A 108 -3.88 7.55 4.32
CA ARG A 108 -4.10 8.98 4.10
C ARG A 108 -5.47 9.33 3.51
N LYS A 109 -6.19 8.37 2.90
CA LYS A 109 -7.50 8.60 2.27
C LYS A 109 -8.56 7.80 3.00
N GLN A 110 -9.39 8.53 3.74
CA GLN A 110 -10.49 8.00 4.52
C GLN A 110 -11.80 8.67 4.10
N TYR A 111 -12.87 7.90 4.21
CA TYR A 111 -14.22 8.23 3.77
C TYR A 111 -15.22 7.82 4.84
N ALA A 112 -16.37 8.49 4.86
CA ALA A 112 -17.53 8.12 5.67
C ALA A 112 -18.74 7.96 4.74
N ARG A 113 -19.74 7.19 5.17
CA ARG A 113 -21.05 7.20 4.51
C ARG A 113 -21.80 8.46 4.94
N ARG A 114 -22.26 9.25 3.98
CA ARG A 114 -23.01 10.49 4.25
C ARG A 114 -24.30 10.18 5.01
N SER A 115 -24.98 9.10 4.65
CA SER A 115 -26.17 8.59 5.35
C SER A 115 -25.95 8.36 6.86
N GLU A 116 -24.80 7.80 7.27
CA GLU A 116 -24.45 7.61 8.69
C GLU A 116 -24.20 8.94 9.40
N ILE A 117 -23.47 9.87 8.76
CA ILE A 117 -23.20 11.19 9.35
C ILE A 117 -24.49 11.98 9.58
N VAL A 118 -25.43 11.90 8.64
CA VAL A 118 -26.74 12.56 8.77
C VAL A 118 -27.58 11.91 9.88
N LYS A 119 -27.50 10.58 10.07
CA LYS A 119 -28.16 9.90 11.19
C LYS A 119 -27.60 10.38 12.54
N LEU A 120 -26.27 10.45 12.67
CA LEU A 120 -25.62 10.95 13.88
C LEU A 120 -26.06 12.37 14.25
N LEU A 121 -26.26 13.25 13.26
CA LEU A 121 -26.79 14.59 13.47
C LEU A 121 -28.23 14.60 14.00
N LYS A 122 -29.08 13.69 13.51
CA LYS A 122 -30.48 13.59 13.94
C LYS A 122 -30.64 13.00 15.34
N GLU A 123 -29.71 12.16 15.79
CA GLU A 123 -29.76 11.54 17.12
C GLU A 123 -29.31 12.49 18.25
N VAL A 124 -28.65 13.60 17.91
CA VAL A 124 -28.13 14.59 18.88
C VAL A 124 -29.05 15.82 19.01
N GLN A 125 -30.02 16.00 18.10
CA GLN A 125 -31.02 17.08 18.13
C GLN A 125 -32.31 16.62 18.81
#